data_AF-A0A8C1H0F5-F1
#
_entry.id   AF-A0A8C1H0F5-F1
#
_cell.length_a   1.000
_cell.length_b   1.000
_cell.length_c   1.000
_cell.angle_alpha   90.00
_cell.angle_beta   90.00
_cell.angle_gamma   90.00
#
_symmetry.space_group_name_H-M   'P 1'
#
loop_
_entity.id
_entity.type
_entity.pdbx_description
1 polymer ?
#
loop_
_entity_poly.entity_id
_entity_poly.type
_entity_poly.pdbx_seq_one_letter_code
_entity_poly.pdbx_strand_id
1 'polypeptide(L)'
;MTHIEVKSLDVILDNEQRDGYCSGEVVYGHISLKLSKAITVKIIKVLMKGYAQVSWMHKRSRCSEERKCLFLSKTLVATTDTHDLIFDSGTYEIPFDLQLPQSSLVPSFSGKHGCVYYMVQAVLKRPFHESQCVNRELCIISHIDVSVPTLISPVSQTCKMMIGCWIFTSGPISLTASIGQQGYCNGESIPIYALIENRSSCLVVPKAVIYQIQTYTAKGKTKSIKQVVASARGNEVPSDTSSRWNGNTLKIPPVSPSILNSDILRLEYLLAVIVQIPGAKNLEVHLPVVIGTSGYGLNSHSIVNMSLLYPTFTLPDIAEAPPSYAEVVSEEQFEEHRTSSCQPQPDWLLDGSAFDCIQQFHLQPPPPYSEICPSEQ
;
A
#
# COMPACT_ATOMS: atom_id res chain seq x y z
N MET A 1 -28.54 38.76 -17.96
CA MET A 1 -27.36 37.86 -18.09
C MET A 1 -26.29 38.36 -17.14
N THR A 2 -26.03 37.65 -16.05
CA THR A 2 -24.93 37.98 -15.13
C THR A 2 -23.61 37.76 -15.86
N HIS A 3 -22.91 38.85 -16.20
CA HIS A 3 -21.59 38.75 -16.81
C HIS A 3 -20.62 38.15 -15.79
N ILE A 4 -20.20 36.91 -16.03
CA ILE A 4 -19.22 36.23 -15.18
C ILE A 4 -17.85 36.88 -15.43
N GLU A 5 -17.36 37.65 -14.46
CA GLU A 5 -16.06 38.34 -14.54
C GLU A 5 -14.87 37.36 -14.46
N VAL A 6 -14.99 36.32 -13.63
CA VAL A 6 -13.99 35.25 -13.48
C VAL A 6 -14.44 34.03 -14.28
N LYS A 7 -13.85 33.81 -15.46
CA LYS A 7 -14.20 32.69 -16.35
C LYS A 7 -13.76 31.34 -15.78
N SER A 8 -12.56 31.27 -15.22
CA SER A 8 -12.02 30.05 -14.60
C SER A 8 -11.02 30.40 -13.50
N LEU A 9 -10.95 29.54 -12.49
CA LEU A 9 -9.99 29.56 -11.41
C LEU A 9 -9.64 28.11 -11.11
N ASP A 10 -8.40 27.72 -11.40
CA ASP A 10 -7.96 26.33 -11.33
C ASP A 10 -6.60 26.24 -10.61
N VAL A 11 -6.34 25.10 -9.98
CA VAL A 11 -5.02 24.76 -9.41
C VAL A 11 -4.41 23.67 -10.29
N ILE A 12 -3.27 23.97 -10.89
CA ILE A 12 -2.52 23.05 -11.75
C ILE A 12 -1.23 22.70 -11.01
N LEU A 13 -0.97 21.40 -10.86
CA LEU A 13 0.28 20.91 -10.26
C LEU A 13 1.27 20.60 -11.38
N ASP A 14 2.54 20.94 -11.19
CA ASP A 14 3.53 20.82 -12.27
C ASP A 14 3.84 19.35 -12.63
N ASN A 15 3.57 18.41 -11.72
CA ASN A 15 3.87 16.99 -11.89
C ASN A 15 2.60 16.13 -11.74
N GLU A 16 1.71 16.18 -12.72
CA GLU A 16 0.43 15.45 -12.70
C GLU A 16 0.57 13.93 -12.89
N GLN A 17 1.68 13.45 -13.46
CA GLN A 17 1.92 12.02 -13.70
C GLN A 17 2.49 11.28 -12.48
N ARG A 18 2.68 11.97 -11.37
CA ARG A 18 3.31 11.39 -10.17
C ARG A 18 2.29 10.62 -9.34
N ASP A 19 2.70 9.46 -8.82
CA ASP A 19 1.85 8.60 -7.97
C ASP A 19 1.47 9.26 -6.62
N GLY A 20 2.28 10.21 -6.14
CA GLY A 20 2.01 10.98 -4.93
C GLY A 20 3.24 11.74 -4.41
N TYR A 21 3.05 12.41 -3.27
CA TYR A 21 4.07 13.22 -2.60
C TYR A 21 4.37 12.65 -1.22
N CYS A 22 5.60 12.83 -0.76
CA CYS A 22 6.08 12.34 0.54
C CYS A 22 6.37 13.50 1.49
N SER A 23 6.46 13.18 2.79
CA SER A 23 6.92 14.14 3.80
C SER A 23 8.26 14.77 3.39
N GLY A 24 8.41 16.08 3.64
CA GLY A 24 9.63 16.82 3.32
C GLY A 24 9.79 17.23 1.85
N GLU A 25 8.86 16.87 0.96
CA GLU A 25 8.90 17.31 -0.44
C GLU A 25 8.25 18.67 -0.65
N VAL A 26 8.58 19.33 -1.76
CA VAL A 26 7.93 20.57 -2.19
C VAL A 26 6.90 20.26 -3.26
N VAL A 27 5.68 20.76 -3.07
CA VAL A 27 4.62 20.73 -4.07
C VAL A 27 4.70 22.00 -4.90
N TYR A 28 5.06 21.84 -6.18
CA TYR A 28 5.10 22.92 -7.17
C TYR A 28 3.84 22.94 -8.03
N GLY A 29 3.40 24.13 -8.39
CA GLY A 29 2.25 24.33 -9.26
C GLY A 29 1.99 25.80 -9.50
N HIS A 30 0.86 26.08 -10.13
CA HIS A 30 0.39 27.43 -10.34
C HIS A 30 -1.13 27.52 -10.28
N ILE A 31 -1.63 28.71 -9.94
CA ILE A 31 -3.05 29.04 -10.03
C ILE A 31 -3.28 29.63 -11.42
N SER A 32 -4.17 29.00 -12.19
CA SER A 32 -4.64 29.52 -13.48
C SER A 32 -5.90 30.34 -13.24
N LEU A 33 -5.83 31.65 -13.52
CA LEU A 33 -6.94 32.59 -13.36
C LEU A 33 -7.27 33.22 -14.71
N LYS A 34 -8.47 32.96 -15.22
CA LYS A 34 -8.95 33.52 -16.48
C LYS A 34 -10.06 34.53 -16.24
N LEU A 35 -9.86 35.75 -16.72
CA LEU A 35 -10.74 36.89 -16.51
C LEU A 35 -11.38 37.36 -17.81
N SER A 36 -12.68 37.65 -17.77
CA SER A 36 -13.42 38.23 -18.90
C SER A 36 -13.37 39.76 -18.91
N LYS A 37 -13.12 40.38 -17.75
CA LYS A 37 -13.09 41.82 -17.50
C LYS A 37 -12.07 42.11 -16.39
N ALA A 38 -11.68 43.37 -16.29
CA ALA A 38 -10.84 43.81 -15.18
C ALA A 38 -11.55 43.62 -13.83
N ILE A 39 -10.86 43.07 -12.83
CA ILE A 39 -11.36 42.86 -11.47
C ILE A 39 -10.39 43.43 -10.44
N THR A 40 -10.93 43.93 -9.33
CA THR A 40 -10.14 44.23 -8.14
C THR A 40 -9.94 42.96 -7.32
N VAL A 41 -8.69 42.63 -7.05
CA VAL A 41 -8.28 41.50 -6.22
C VAL A 41 -7.85 42.04 -4.87
N LYS A 42 -8.20 41.34 -3.79
CA LYS A 42 -7.72 41.64 -2.42
C LYS A 42 -6.60 40.69 -2.03
N ILE A 43 -6.84 39.39 -2.16
CA ILE A 43 -5.89 38.34 -1.80
C ILE A 43 -6.05 37.18 -2.79
N ILE A 44 -4.92 36.64 -3.27
CA ILE A 44 -4.81 35.31 -3.85
C ILE A 44 -3.87 34.52 -2.94
N LYS A 45 -4.38 33.42 -2.39
CA LYS A 45 -3.59 32.52 -1.55
C LYS A 45 -3.83 31.08 -1.92
N VAL A 46 -2.83 30.25 -1.67
CA VAL A 46 -2.92 28.81 -1.76
C VAL A 46 -2.89 28.21 -0.35
N LEU A 47 -3.76 27.24 -0.12
CA LEU A 47 -3.86 26.49 1.12
C LEU A 47 -3.59 25.02 0.80
N MET A 48 -2.86 24.32 1.64
CA MET A 48 -2.80 22.86 1.58
C MET A 48 -3.41 22.29 2.84
N LYS A 49 -4.40 21.42 2.67
CA LYS A 49 -5.21 20.88 3.76
C LYS A 49 -5.19 19.37 3.69
N GLY A 50 -5.07 18.72 4.84
CA GLY A 50 -5.14 17.27 4.98
C GLY A 50 -6.06 16.89 6.13
N TYR A 51 -6.93 15.92 5.91
CA TYR A 51 -7.90 15.46 6.89
C TYR A 51 -7.97 13.94 6.91
N ALA A 52 -8.03 13.38 8.11
CA ALA A 52 -8.53 12.04 8.35
C ALA A 52 -9.98 12.17 8.80
N GLN A 53 -10.87 11.40 8.19
CA GLN A 53 -12.29 11.41 8.50
C GLN A 53 -12.78 9.99 8.68
N VAL A 54 -13.52 9.74 9.75
CA VAL A 54 -14.15 8.45 10.00
C VAL A 54 -15.63 8.64 10.30
N SER A 55 -16.45 7.72 9.82
CA SER A 55 -17.87 7.70 10.14
C SER A 55 -18.52 6.33 9.94
N TRP A 56 -19.32 5.91 10.92
CA TRP A 56 -20.16 4.73 10.83
C TRP A 56 -21.42 4.86 11.69
N MET A 57 -22.40 4.00 11.41
CA MET A 57 -23.59 3.85 12.26
C MET A 57 -23.29 2.92 13.43
N HIS A 58 -23.63 3.35 14.64
CA HIS A 58 -23.56 2.53 15.84
C HIS A 58 -24.90 2.58 16.57
N LYS A 59 -25.62 1.46 16.62
CA LYS A 59 -27.03 1.40 17.04
C LYS A 59 -27.88 2.38 16.21
N ARG A 60 -28.47 3.39 16.83
CA ARG A 60 -29.31 4.41 16.17
C ARG A 60 -28.62 5.77 16.02
N SER A 61 -27.33 5.88 16.31
CA SER A 61 -26.59 7.14 16.17
C SER A 61 -25.38 7.03 15.25
N ARG A 62 -25.10 8.13 14.54
CA ARG A 62 -23.92 8.26 13.70
C ARG A 62 -22.72 8.60 14.58
N CYS A 63 -21.71 7.74 14.56
CA CYS A 63 -20.40 8.03 15.11
C CYS A 63 -19.54 8.64 13.99
N SER A 64 -18.94 9.79 14.25
CA SER A 64 -18.08 10.45 13.27
C SER A 64 -17.06 11.32 13.98
N GLU A 65 -15.86 11.35 13.43
CA GLU A 65 -14.77 12.20 13.88
C GLU A 65 -13.94 12.62 12.66
N GLU A 66 -13.46 13.85 12.68
CA GLU A 66 -12.56 14.41 11.68
C GLU A 66 -11.35 14.99 12.41
N ARG A 67 -10.15 14.68 11.92
CA ARG A 67 -8.89 15.18 12.44
C ARG A 67 -8.11 15.82 11.32
N LYS A 68 -7.63 17.04 11.57
CA LYS A 68 -6.76 17.76 10.65
C LYS A 68 -5.35 17.17 10.75
N CYS A 69 -4.87 16.60 9.64
CA CYS A 69 -3.53 16.04 9.51
C CYS A 69 -2.52 17.09 9.03
N LEU A 70 -2.97 18.07 8.21
CA LEU A 70 -2.11 19.10 7.65
C LEU A 70 -2.89 20.39 7.40
N PHE A 71 -2.23 21.53 7.63
CA PHE A 71 -2.71 22.83 7.21
C PHE A 71 -1.54 23.77 6.96
N LEU A 72 -1.30 24.11 5.69
CA LEU A 72 -0.34 25.13 5.26
C LEU A 72 -1.08 26.23 4.49
N SER A 73 -0.54 27.44 4.54
CA SER A 73 -1.11 28.61 3.87
C SER A 73 0.01 29.50 3.34
N LYS A 74 -0.03 29.84 2.05
CA LYS A 74 0.89 30.79 1.42
C LYS A 74 0.09 31.83 0.65
N THR A 75 0.28 33.10 0.99
CA THR A 75 -0.29 34.23 0.24
C THR A 75 0.62 34.52 -0.94
N LEU A 76 0.07 34.47 -2.15
CA LEU A 76 0.82 34.70 -3.39
C LEU A 76 0.70 36.16 -3.82
N VAL A 77 -0.50 36.71 -3.66
CA VAL A 77 -0.82 38.09 -4.03
C VAL A 77 -1.67 38.69 -2.91
N ALA A 78 -1.32 39.89 -2.46
CA ALA A 78 -2.11 40.65 -1.50
C ALA A 78 -2.04 42.14 -1.82
N THR A 79 -3.18 42.79 -1.76
CA THR A 79 -3.32 44.24 -1.87
C THR A 79 -2.77 44.90 -0.62
N THR A 80 -1.94 45.92 -0.80
CA THR A 80 -1.45 46.78 0.29
C THR A 80 -2.47 47.89 0.56
N ASP A 81 -2.59 48.34 1.81
CA ASP A 81 -3.61 49.33 2.25
C ASP A 81 -3.60 50.66 1.48
N THR A 82 -2.54 50.92 0.72
CA THR A 82 -2.38 52.14 -0.05
C THR A 82 -3.08 52.10 -1.41
N HIS A 83 -3.07 50.99 -2.16
CA HIS A 83 -3.52 50.93 -3.56
C HIS A 83 -4.25 49.62 -3.88
N ASP A 84 -5.41 49.71 -4.54
CA ASP A 84 -6.15 48.57 -5.04
C ASP A 84 -5.38 47.83 -6.14
N LEU A 85 -5.37 46.49 -6.04
CA LEU A 85 -4.71 45.63 -7.01
C LEU A 85 -5.72 45.21 -8.08
N ILE A 86 -5.54 45.71 -9.30
CA ILE A 86 -6.45 45.44 -10.43
C ILE A 86 -5.80 44.44 -11.39
N PHE A 87 -6.53 43.39 -11.73
CA PHE A 87 -6.16 42.43 -12.77
C PHE A 87 -7.05 42.70 -13.98
N ASP A 88 -6.46 43.04 -15.12
CA ASP A 88 -7.18 43.24 -16.37
C ASP A 88 -7.78 41.94 -16.93
N SER A 89 -8.57 42.06 -18.00
CA SER A 89 -9.03 40.87 -18.72
C SER A 89 -7.84 40.12 -19.32
N GLY A 90 -7.74 38.83 -19.07
CA GLY A 90 -6.61 38.03 -19.51
C GLY A 90 -6.55 36.67 -18.84
N THR A 91 -5.44 35.97 -19.05
CA THR A 91 -5.11 34.73 -18.35
C THR A 91 -3.85 34.98 -17.53
N TYR A 92 -3.90 34.60 -16.25
CA TYR A 92 -2.82 34.79 -15.30
C TYR A 92 -2.41 33.44 -14.74
N GLU A 93 -1.11 33.19 -14.71
CA GLU A 93 -0.50 32.02 -14.09
C GLU A 93 0.31 32.50 -12.89
N ILE A 94 -0.13 32.12 -11.70
CA ILE A 94 0.47 32.57 -10.44
C ILE A 94 1.15 31.36 -9.79
N PRO A 95 2.48 31.24 -9.90
CA PRO A 95 3.20 30.08 -9.40
C PRO A 95 3.16 30.00 -7.87
N PHE A 96 3.21 28.78 -7.36
CA PHE A 96 3.36 28.51 -5.94
C PHE A 96 4.26 27.30 -5.70
N ASP A 97 4.88 27.32 -4.53
CA ASP A 97 5.62 26.22 -3.94
C ASP A 97 5.18 26.08 -2.48
N LEU A 98 4.85 24.85 -2.07
CA LEU A 98 4.47 24.52 -0.70
C LEU A 98 5.30 23.35 -0.19
N GLN A 99 6.16 23.62 0.78
CA GLN A 99 7.00 22.64 1.46
C GLN A 99 6.15 21.78 2.41
N LEU A 100 6.06 20.47 2.15
CA LEU A 100 5.47 19.52 3.08
C LEU A 100 6.32 19.41 4.35
N PRO A 101 5.71 19.19 5.53
CA PRO A 101 6.44 19.00 6.78
C PRO A 101 7.41 17.82 6.69
N GLN A 102 8.55 17.94 7.36
CA GLN A 102 9.54 16.86 7.50
C GLN A 102 9.02 15.72 8.39
N SER A 103 8.05 15.99 9.27
CA SER A 103 7.38 14.97 10.08
C SER A 103 6.59 14.00 9.20
N SER A 104 6.53 12.73 9.61
CA SER A 104 5.74 11.69 8.93
C SER A 104 4.27 12.11 8.81
N LEU A 105 3.79 12.22 7.58
CA LEU A 105 2.38 12.46 7.26
C LEU A 105 1.62 11.14 7.20
N VAL A 106 0.33 11.19 7.51
CA VAL A 106 -0.57 10.06 7.31
C VAL A 106 -0.74 9.84 5.80
N PRO A 107 -0.52 8.64 5.27
CA PRO A 107 -0.72 8.40 3.85
C PRO A 107 -2.20 8.54 3.47
N SER A 108 -2.45 8.93 2.23
CA SER A 108 -3.80 8.98 1.66
C SER A 108 -4.38 7.58 1.59
N PHE A 109 -5.63 7.44 1.99
CA PHE A 109 -6.27 6.14 2.13
C PHE A 109 -7.78 6.26 2.02
N SER A 110 -8.43 5.25 1.46
CA SER A 110 -9.90 5.15 1.42
C SER A 110 -10.32 3.75 1.86
N GLY A 111 -11.14 3.70 2.91
CA GLY A 111 -11.71 2.46 3.42
C GLY A 111 -13.21 2.59 3.66
N LYS A 112 -13.84 1.52 4.17
CA LYS A 112 -15.31 1.43 4.26
C LYS A 112 -15.94 2.46 5.20
N HIS A 113 -15.25 2.83 6.28
CA HIS A 113 -15.77 3.75 7.31
C HIS A 113 -14.89 4.97 7.54
N GLY A 114 -13.96 5.25 6.64
CA GLY A 114 -13.13 6.42 6.76
C GLY A 114 -12.09 6.53 5.67
N CYS A 115 -11.57 7.73 5.51
CA CYS A 115 -10.56 8.08 4.53
C CYS A 115 -9.56 9.09 5.13
N VAL A 116 -8.41 9.19 4.48
CA VAL A 116 -7.42 10.24 4.68
C VAL A 116 -7.18 10.87 3.32
N TYR A 117 -7.40 12.17 3.21
CA TYR A 117 -7.31 12.90 1.95
C TYR A 117 -6.62 14.24 2.14
N TYR A 118 -5.93 14.68 1.08
CA TYR A 118 -5.24 15.97 1.03
C TYR A 118 -5.67 16.73 -0.22
N MET A 119 -5.64 18.06 -0.12
CA MET A 119 -5.98 18.94 -1.23
C MET A 119 -5.18 20.23 -1.18
N VAL A 120 -4.89 20.76 -2.36
CA VAL A 120 -4.41 22.12 -2.57
C VAL A 120 -5.62 22.97 -2.96
N GLN A 121 -5.87 24.04 -2.21
CA GLN A 121 -6.99 24.95 -2.42
C GLN A 121 -6.47 26.34 -2.79
N ALA A 122 -6.84 26.83 -3.97
CA ALA A 122 -6.68 28.25 -4.31
C ALA A 122 -7.86 29.05 -3.77
N VAL A 123 -7.57 30.21 -3.20
CA VAL A 123 -8.57 31.15 -2.66
C VAL A 123 -8.36 32.52 -3.27
N LEU A 124 -9.35 32.98 -4.04
CA LEU A 124 -9.43 34.32 -4.60
C LEU A 124 -10.42 35.15 -3.78
N LYS A 125 -9.92 36.20 -3.12
CA LYS A 125 -10.73 37.19 -2.41
C LYS A 125 -10.81 38.46 -3.22
N ARG A 126 -12.04 38.95 -3.45
CA ARG A 126 -12.32 40.21 -4.12
C ARG A 126 -13.10 41.13 -3.16
N PRO A 127 -12.96 42.46 -3.24
CA PRO A 127 -13.78 43.38 -2.46
C PRO A 127 -15.27 43.15 -2.73
N PHE A 128 -16.10 43.21 -1.69
CA PHE A 128 -17.56 43.10 -1.77
C PHE A 128 -18.10 41.79 -2.40
N HIS A 129 -17.25 40.75 -2.50
CA HIS A 129 -17.63 39.44 -3.01
C HIS A 129 -17.24 38.34 -2.03
N GLU A 130 -17.96 37.22 -2.08
CA GLU A 130 -17.55 36.01 -1.37
C GLU A 130 -16.23 35.45 -1.92
N SER A 131 -15.49 34.74 -1.07
CA SER A 131 -14.22 34.14 -1.46
C SER A 131 -14.47 32.96 -2.40
N GLN A 132 -13.92 33.04 -3.61
CA GLN A 132 -13.95 31.93 -4.56
C GLN A 132 -12.85 30.93 -4.20
N CYS A 133 -13.20 29.65 -4.13
CA CYS A 133 -12.26 28.60 -3.76
C CYS A 133 -12.37 27.43 -4.75
N VAL A 134 -11.23 26.94 -5.22
CA VAL A 134 -11.13 25.70 -6.03
C VAL A 134 -10.15 24.75 -5.34
N ASN A 135 -10.43 23.45 -5.39
CA ASN A 135 -9.61 22.41 -4.76
C ASN A 135 -9.04 21.49 -5.84
N ARG A 136 -7.79 21.07 -5.67
CA ARG A 136 -7.13 19.99 -6.41
C ARG A 136 -6.69 18.93 -5.42
N GLU A 137 -7.05 17.68 -5.66
CA GLU A 137 -6.63 16.56 -4.80
C GLU A 137 -5.12 16.37 -4.85
N LEU A 138 -4.57 15.94 -3.72
CA LEU A 138 -3.15 15.64 -3.57
C LEU A 138 -3.01 14.26 -2.92
N CYS A 139 -2.31 13.34 -3.58
CA CYS A 139 -2.01 12.04 -3.00
C CYS A 139 -0.75 12.16 -2.14
N ILE A 140 -0.84 11.80 -0.86
CA ILE A 140 0.30 11.68 0.06
C ILE A 140 0.64 10.20 0.24
N ILE A 141 1.90 9.85 0.03
CA ILE A 141 2.45 8.51 0.26
C ILE A 141 3.35 8.58 1.49
N SER A 142 3.32 7.53 2.31
CA SER A 142 4.21 7.39 3.45
C SER A 142 5.26 6.33 3.15
N HIS A 143 6.51 6.67 3.48
CA HIS A 143 7.62 5.72 3.42
C HIS A 143 7.74 4.99 4.75
N ILE A 144 7.45 3.70 4.72
CA ILE A 144 7.67 2.80 5.85
C ILE A 144 8.87 1.95 5.50
N ASP A 145 9.99 2.26 6.13
CA ASP A 145 11.21 1.47 6.00
C ASP A 145 11.03 0.14 6.74
N VAL A 146 10.94 -0.94 5.96
CA VAL A 146 10.82 -2.31 6.48
C VAL A 146 12.15 -2.88 6.95
N SER A 147 13.27 -2.21 6.69
CA SER A 147 14.61 -2.65 7.09
C SER A 147 14.97 -2.31 8.53
N VAL A 148 14.09 -1.61 9.26
CA VAL A 148 14.33 -1.26 10.66
C VAL A 148 14.46 -2.50 11.56
N PRO A 149 15.34 -2.48 12.58
CA PRO A 149 15.62 -3.64 13.42
C PRO A 149 14.40 -4.34 14.03
N THR A 150 13.36 -3.58 14.37
CA THR A 150 12.12 -4.12 14.95
C THR A 150 11.34 -4.98 13.95
N LEU A 151 11.42 -4.66 12.65
CA LEU A 151 10.68 -5.33 11.59
C LEU A 151 11.44 -6.47 10.92
N ILE A 152 12.76 -6.54 11.05
CA ILE A 152 13.59 -7.66 10.54
C ILE A 152 13.71 -8.81 11.55
N SER A 153 13.13 -8.68 12.74
CA SER A 153 13.17 -9.71 13.77
C SER A 153 12.20 -10.87 13.46
N PRO A 154 12.63 -12.13 13.64
CA PRO A 154 11.75 -13.27 13.43
C PRO A 154 10.68 -13.33 14.52
N VAL A 155 9.48 -13.75 14.13
CA VAL A 155 8.36 -13.96 15.07
C VAL A 155 7.90 -15.40 14.98
N SER A 156 7.66 -16.01 16.14
CA SER A 156 7.18 -17.38 16.28
C SER A 156 6.08 -17.44 17.33
N GLN A 157 5.04 -18.23 17.04
CA GLN A 157 3.96 -18.51 17.99
C GLN A 157 3.58 -19.99 17.94
N THR A 158 3.17 -20.53 19.09
CA THR A 158 2.69 -21.90 19.23
C THR A 158 1.33 -21.90 19.90
N CYS A 159 0.40 -22.70 19.39
CA CYS A 159 -0.88 -22.97 20.00
C CYS A 159 -1.17 -24.48 19.97
N LYS A 160 -1.88 -24.98 20.98
CA LYS A 160 -2.24 -26.39 21.11
C LYS A 160 -3.66 -26.51 21.66
N MET A 161 -4.45 -27.40 21.08
CA MET A 161 -5.84 -27.64 21.48
C MET A 161 -6.13 -29.13 21.59
N MET A 162 -6.82 -29.53 22.66
CA MET A 162 -7.31 -30.90 22.84
C MET A 162 -8.61 -31.09 22.06
N ILE A 163 -8.72 -32.20 21.33
CA ILE A 163 -9.93 -32.59 20.61
C ILE A 163 -10.56 -33.76 21.36
N GLY A 164 -11.82 -33.64 21.78
CA GLY A 164 -12.52 -34.72 22.48
C GLY A 164 -13.86 -34.28 23.06
N CYS A 165 -14.72 -35.26 23.34
CA CYS A 165 -15.96 -35.11 24.10
C CYS A 165 -15.90 -36.05 25.32
N TRP A 166 -16.75 -35.85 26.34
CA TRP A 166 -16.73 -36.60 27.62
C TRP A 166 -16.69 -38.14 27.50
N ILE A 167 -17.04 -38.72 26.36
CA ILE A 167 -17.06 -40.17 26.10
C ILE A 167 -16.00 -40.67 25.09
N PHE A 168 -15.26 -39.78 24.42
CA PHE A 168 -14.24 -40.15 23.44
C PHE A 168 -12.97 -39.31 23.64
N THR A 169 -11.86 -39.97 23.99
CA THR A 169 -10.53 -39.35 24.08
C THR A 169 -9.90 -39.30 22.70
N SER A 170 -9.83 -38.12 22.10
CA SER A 170 -8.96 -37.85 20.95
C SER A 170 -7.74 -37.06 21.43
N GLY A 171 -6.59 -37.20 20.76
CA GLY A 171 -5.38 -36.49 21.14
C GLY A 171 -5.38 -35.02 20.65
N PRO A 172 -4.36 -34.25 21.04
CA PRO A 172 -4.26 -32.83 20.70
C PRO A 172 -3.86 -32.58 19.26
N ILE A 173 -4.20 -31.37 18.79
CA ILE A 173 -3.59 -30.75 17.62
C ILE A 173 -2.68 -29.63 18.11
N SER A 174 -1.42 -29.61 17.69
CA SER A 174 -0.46 -28.52 17.93
C SER A 174 -0.11 -27.82 16.62
N LEU A 175 0.03 -26.50 16.69
CA LEU A 175 0.44 -25.63 15.61
C LEU A 175 1.54 -24.70 16.13
N THR A 176 2.72 -24.79 15.53
CA THR A 176 3.79 -23.80 15.68
C THR A 176 3.98 -23.13 14.34
N ALA A 177 4.00 -21.79 14.27
CA ALA A 177 4.30 -21.07 13.05
C ALA A 177 5.23 -19.90 13.30
N SER A 178 6.09 -19.62 12.32
CA SER A 178 7.03 -18.51 12.35
C SER A 178 7.28 -17.91 10.97
N ILE A 179 7.72 -16.66 10.99
CA ILE A 179 8.21 -15.89 9.84
C ILE A 179 9.56 -15.28 10.18
N GLY A 180 10.42 -15.11 9.18
CA GLY A 180 11.79 -14.60 9.36
C GLY A 180 11.86 -13.11 9.73
N GLN A 181 10.84 -12.34 9.33
CA GLN A 181 10.70 -10.90 9.57
C GLN A 181 9.22 -10.52 9.60
N GLN A 182 8.91 -9.33 10.11
CA GLN A 182 7.57 -8.74 10.17
C GLN A 182 7.30 -7.72 9.06
N GLY A 183 8.33 -7.01 8.60
CA GLY A 183 8.21 -6.00 7.54
C GLY A 183 8.32 -6.61 6.14
N TYR A 184 7.38 -6.29 5.24
CA TYR A 184 7.41 -6.72 3.84
C TYR A 184 6.94 -5.61 2.93
N CYS A 185 7.38 -5.61 1.67
CA CYS A 185 6.88 -4.69 0.65
C CYS A 185 5.75 -5.30 -0.18
N ASN A 186 4.96 -4.44 -0.82
CA ASN A 186 3.97 -4.87 -1.81
C ASN A 186 4.61 -5.74 -2.91
N GLY A 187 3.94 -6.85 -3.24
CA GLY A 187 4.40 -7.79 -4.28
C GLY A 187 5.37 -8.87 -3.79
N GLU A 188 5.97 -8.70 -2.60
CA GLU A 188 6.83 -9.72 -2.00
C GLU A 188 6.05 -10.96 -1.57
N SER A 189 6.79 -12.04 -1.26
CA SER A 189 6.21 -13.27 -0.74
C SER A 189 6.72 -13.55 0.66
N ILE A 190 5.82 -13.84 1.58
CA ILE A 190 6.14 -14.16 2.97
C ILE A 190 6.51 -15.65 3.05
N PRO A 191 7.76 -16.02 3.41
CA PRO A 191 8.12 -17.42 3.64
C PRO A 191 7.62 -17.86 5.02
N ILE A 192 6.73 -18.85 5.03
CA ILE A 192 6.07 -19.36 6.24
C ILE A 192 6.72 -20.67 6.66
N TYR A 193 7.14 -20.74 7.93
CA TYR A 193 7.62 -21.96 8.57
C TYR A 193 6.56 -22.42 9.56
N ALA A 194 6.06 -23.65 9.43
CA ALA A 194 5.05 -24.16 10.33
C ALA A 194 5.23 -25.65 10.61
N LEU A 195 4.90 -26.06 11.83
CA LEU A 195 4.79 -27.45 12.25
C LEU A 195 3.37 -27.69 12.77
N ILE A 196 2.65 -28.57 12.10
CA ILE A 196 1.32 -29.02 12.47
C ILE A 196 1.46 -30.48 12.92
N GLU A 197 1.18 -30.78 14.18
CA GLU A 197 1.10 -32.16 14.65
C GLU A 197 -0.36 -32.48 14.95
N ASN A 198 -0.91 -33.45 14.25
CA ASN A 198 -2.28 -33.90 14.42
C ASN A 198 -2.27 -35.24 15.16
N ARG A 199 -2.50 -35.22 16.47
CA ARG A 199 -2.72 -36.46 17.27
C ARG A 199 -4.22 -36.70 17.52
N SER A 200 -5.07 -36.01 16.77
CA SER A 200 -6.52 -36.20 16.85
C SER A 200 -6.98 -37.25 15.86
N SER A 201 -8.21 -37.75 16.04
CA SER A 201 -8.83 -38.68 15.10
C SER A 201 -9.37 -38.03 13.81
N CYS A 202 -9.28 -36.69 13.68
CA CYS A 202 -9.84 -35.95 12.56
C CYS A 202 -8.81 -35.72 11.45
N LEU A 203 -9.26 -35.67 10.20
CA LEU A 203 -8.49 -35.12 9.09
C LEU A 203 -8.55 -33.59 9.17
N VAL A 204 -7.40 -32.91 9.22
CA VAL A 204 -7.34 -31.45 9.37
C VAL A 204 -6.69 -30.78 8.18
N VAL A 205 -7.05 -29.51 7.93
CA VAL A 205 -6.57 -28.76 6.76
C VAL A 205 -5.93 -27.44 7.20
N PRO A 206 -4.60 -27.28 7.06
CA PRO A 206 -3.93 -26.04 7.35
C PRO A 206 -4.12 -25.01 6.22
N LYS A 207 -4.24 -23.74 6.61
CA LYS A 207 -4.39 -22.58 5.72
C LYS A 207 -3.53 -21.43 6.23
N ALA A 208 -2.93 -20.69 5.31
CA ALA A 208 -2.29 -19.40 5.59
C ALA A 208 -3.18 -18.28 5.04
N VAL A 209 -3.38 -17.21 5.80
CA VAL A 209 -4.24 -16.09 5.40
C VAL A 209 -3.59 -14.78 5.82
N ILE A 210 -3.43 -13.85 4.89
CA ILE A 210 -3.09 -12.46 5.21
C ILE A 210 -4.41 -11.72 5.42
N TYR A 211 -4.57 -11.16 6.61
CA TYR A 211 -5.69 -10.29 6.95
C TYR A 211 -5.25 -8.84 6.95
N GLN A 212 -6.08 -7.98 6.38
CA GLN A 212 -6.02 -6.53 6.55
C GLN A 212 -7.07 -6.11 7.58
N ILE A 213 -6.63 -5.35 8.57
CA ILE A 213 -7.46 -4.87 9.67
C ILE A 213 -7.52 -3.34 9.57
N GLN A 214 -8.72 -2.84 9.33
CA GLN A 214 -9.02 -1.41 9.32
C GLN A 214 -9.71 -1.06 10.63
N THR A 215 -9.05 -0.27 11.48
CA THR A 215 -9.57 0.14 12.79
C THR A 215 -9.91 1.63 12.76
N TYR A 216 -11.15 1.97 13.06
CA TYR A 216 -11.68 3.32 13.08
C TYR A 216 -12.08 3.72 14.49
N THR A 217 -11.61 4.86 14.96
CA THR A 217 -11.87 5.36 16.31
C THR A 217 -12.55 6.73 16.23
N ALA A 218 -13.70 6.87 16.89
CA ALA A 218 -14.45 8.11 16.95
C ALA A 218 -15.17 8.23 18.30
N LYS A 219 -15.01 9.36 18.99
CA LYS A 219 -15.69 9.66 20.26
C LYS A 219 -15.59 8.53 21.30
N GLY A 220 -14.40 7.94 21.44
CA GLY A 220 -14.12 6.84 22.36
C GLY A 220 -14.70 5.49 21.96
N LYS A 221 -15.28 5.36 20.76
CA LYS A 221 -15.78 4.09 20.21
C LYS A 221 -14.90 3.64 19.08
N THR A 222 -14.73 2.33 18.97
CA THR A 222 -13.91 1.70 17.94
C THR A 222 -14.75 0.77 17.09
N LYS A 223 -14.50 0.78 15.77
CA LYS A 223 -15.02 -0.21 14.83
C LYS A 223 -13.87 -0.77 14.02
N SER A 224 -13.72 -2.08 14.02
CA SER A 224 -12.69 -2.77 13.23
C SER A 224 -13.33 -3.63 12.14
N ILE A 225 -12.72 -3.62 10.96
CA ILE A 225 -13.08 -4.48 9.84
C ILE A 225 -11.86 -5.34 9.52
N LYS A 226 -12.08 -6.65 9.46
CA LYS A 226 -11.08 -7.63 9.06
C LYS A 226 -11.45 -8.16 7.68
N GLN A 227 -10.53 -8.10 6.72
CA GLN A 227 -10.72 -8.61 5.36
C GLN A 227 -9.57 -9.53 4.96
N VAL A 228 -9.88 -10.55 4.16
CA VAL A 228 -8.87 -11.45 3.60
C VAL A 228 -8.23 -10.75 2.40
N VAL A 229 -6.90 -10.65 2.43
CA VAL A 229 -6.10 -10.07 1.33
C VAL A 229 -5.55 -11.16 0.43
N ALA A 230 -5.00 -12.21 1.05
CA ALA A 230 -4.44 -13.35 0.35
C ALA A 230 -4.63 -14.60 1.20
N SER A 231 -4.71 -15.76 0.56
CA SER A 231 -4.74 -17.03 1.27
C SER A 231 -4.12 -18.16 0.46
N ALA A 232 -3.55 -19.13 1.17
CA ALA A 232 -3.07 -20.38 0.61
C ALA A 232 -3.59 -21.56 1.44
N ARG A 233 -3.97 -22.64 0.76
CA ARG A 233 -4.40 -23.90 1.38
C ARG A 233 -3.23 -24.89 1.34
N GLY A 234 -2.92 -25.50 2.47
CA GLY A 234 -1.94 -26.59 2.54
C GLY A 234 -2.58 -27.95 2.25
N ASN A 235 -1.73 -28.96 2.24
CA ASN A 235 -2.17 -30.35 2.14
C ASN A 235 -2.85 -30.80 3.43
N GLU A 236 -3.76 -31.76 3.28
CA GLU A 236 -4.49 -32.34 4.40
C GLU A 236 -3.54 -33.13 5.31
N VAL A 237 -3.79 -33.09 6.62
CA VAL A 237 -2.98 -33.75 7.64
C VAL A 237 -3.84 -34.84 8.30
N PRO A 238 -3.64 -36.12 7.94
CA PRO A 238 -4.36 -37.24 8.53
C PRO A 238 -4.20 -37.37 10.04
N SER A 239 -5.05 -38.20 10.65
CA SER A 239 -4.92 -38.62 12.05
C SER A 239 -3.52 -39.16 12.34
N ASP A 240 -2.98 -38.82 13.51
CA ASP A 240 -1.69 -39.28 14.02
C ASP A 240 -0.50 -39.02 13.09
N THR A 241 -0.57 -37.96 12.29
CA THR A 241 0.52 -37.51 11.41
C THR A 241 0.92 -36.07 11.69
N SER A 242 2.00 -35.63 11.06
CA SER A 242 2.44 -34.23 11.10
C SER A 242 2.70 -33.69 9.70
N SER A 243 2.57 -32.38 9.56
CA SER A 243 2.92 -31.64 8.35
C SER A 243 3.86 -30.51 8.70
N ARG A 244 4.91 -30.34 7.91
CA ARG A 244 5.88 -29.27 8.05
C ARG A 244 5.89 -28.38 6.82
N TRP A 245 5.73 -27.08 7.02
CA TRP A 245 5.99 -26.06 6.02
C TRP A 245 7.40 -25.53 6.23
N ASN A 246 8.21 -25.51 5.18
CA ASN A 246 9.61 -25.12 5.24
C ASN A 246 9.88 -23.98 4.24
N GLY A 247 9.31 -22.81 4.54
CA GLY A 247 9.38 -21.65 3.65
C GLY A 247 8.28 -21.65 2.58
N ASN A 248 7.11 -22.23 2.87
CA ASN A 248 5.96 -22.13 1.98
C ASN A 248 5.59 -20.65 1.82
N THR A 249 5.54 -20.17 0.59
CA THR A 249 5.41 -18.75 0.30
C THR A 249 3.95 -18.33 0.15
N LEU A 250 3.59 -17.17 0.70
CA LEU A 250 2.32 -16.51 0.45
C LEU A 250 2.58 -15.10 -0.11
N LYS A 251 2.18 -14.88 -1.37
CA LYS A 251 2.40 -13.61 -2.07
C LYS A 251 1.47 -12.51 -1.55
N ILE A 252 2.03 -11.33 -1.31
CA ILE A 252 1.31 -10.11 -0.97
C ILE A 252 0.84 -9.46 -2.27
N PRO A 253 -0.48 -9.35 -2.53
CA PRO A 253 -0.98 -8.60 -3.67
C PRO A 253 -0.76 -7.10 -3.49
N PRO A 254 -0.91 -6.28 -4.55
CA PRO A 254 -0.84 -4.82 -4.40
C PRO A 254 -1.91 -4.33 -3.39
N VAL A 255 -1.46 -3.83 -2.23
CA VAL A 255 -2.33 -3.27 -1.19
C VAL A 255 -1.80 -1.94 -0.69
N SER A 256 -2.63 -1.19 0.03
CA SER A 256 -2.18 0.02 0.71
C SER A 256 -1.11 -0.31 1.76
N PRO A 257 -0.06 0.51 1.91
CA PRO A 257 0.88 0.38 3.01
C PRO A 257 0.18 0.48 4.37
N SER A 258 0.80 -0.05 5.43
CA SER A 258 0.31 0.09 6.80
C SER A 258 0.14 1.55 7.21
N ILE A 259 -0.87 1.84 8.05
CA ILE A 259 -1.12 3.19 8.58
C ILE A 259 -1.09 3.10 10.09
N LEU A 260 0.04 3.51 10.67
CA LEU A 260 0.31 3.40 12.11
C LEU A 260 0.34 4.77 12.79
N ASN A 261 0.49 5.85 12.02
CA ASN A 261 0.72 7.22 12.49
C ASN A 261 -0.56 8.09 12.52
N SER A 262 -1.73 7.49 12.77
CA SER A 262 -3.02 8.20 12.82
C SER A 262 -3.84 7.78 14.04
N ASP A 263 -4.50 8.77 14.66
CA ASP A 263 -5.25 8.61 15.91
C ASP A 263 -6.63 7.97 15.71
N ILE A 264 -7.28 8.27 14.60
CA ILE A 264 -8.68 7.90 14.34
C ILE A 264 -8.82 6.80 13.29
N LEU A 265 -7.76 6.49 12.54
CA LEU A 265 -7.75 5.48 11.49
C LEU A 265 -6.43 4.72 11.52
N ARG A 266 -6.48 3.40 11.69
CA ARG A 266 -5.32 2.51 11.59
C ARG A 266 -5.55 1.42 10.55
N LEU A 267 -4.47 1.07 9.86
CA LEU A 267 -4.45 0.01 8.86
C LEU A 267 -3.30 -0.94 9.19
N GLU A 268 -3.65 -2.14 9.64
CA GLU A 268 -2.72 -3.15 10.13
C GLU A 268 -2.87 -4.44 9.33
N TYR A 269 -1.80 -5.24 9.28
CA TYR A 269 -1.82 -6.54 8.63
C TYR A 269 -1.39 -7.63 9.63
N LEU A 270 -1.95 -8.82 9.46
CA LEU A 270 -1.48 -10.00 10.16
C LEU A 270 -1.50 -11.22 9.25
N LEU A 271 -0.55 -12.12 9.46
CA LEU A 271 -0.55 -13.44 8.88
C LEU A 271 -1.15 -14.42 9.90
N ALA A 272 -2.25 -15.06 9.54
CA ALA A 272 -2.82 -16.15 10.32
C ALA A 272 -2.45 -17.49 9.70
N VAL A 273 -1.95 -18.42 10.51
CA VAL A 273 -1.91 -19.85 10.16
C VAL A 273 -3.03 -20.54 10.92
N ILE A 274 -3.92 -21.18 10.19
CA ILE A 274 -5.22 -21.70 10.65
C ILE A 274 -5.27 -23.19 10.32
N VAL A 275 -5.48 -24.04 11.32
CA VAL A 275 -5.79 -25.47 11.12
C VAL A 275 -7.31 -25.62 11.23
N GLN A 276 -7.94 -25.94 10.11
CA GLN A 276 -9.37 -26.20 10.04
C GLN A 276 -9.68 -27.60 10.55
N ILE A 277 -10.55 -27.69 11.54
CA ILE A 277 -10.87 -28.92 12.25
C ILE A 277 -12.37 -29.20 12.06
N PRO A 278 -12.75 -30.29 11.37
CA PRO A 278 -14.15 -30.64 11.20
C PRO A 278 -14.86 -30.81 12.56
N GLY A 279 -16.00 -30.14 12.73
CA GLY A 279 -16.83 -30.27 13.94
C GLY A 279 -16.27 -29.60 15.20
N ALA A 280 -15.17 -28.84 15.11
CA ALA A 280 -14.59 -28.11 16.23
C ALA A 280 -14.20 -26.68 15.83
N LYS A 281 -13.81 -25.86 16.82
CA LYS A 281 -13.23 -24.54 16.57
C LYS A 281 -11.88 -24.70 15.87
N ASN A 282 -11.55 -23.83 14.92
CA ASN A 282 -10.23 -23.83 14.29
C ASN A 282 -9.14 -23.50 15.32
N LEU A 283 -7.96 -24.09 15.12
CA LEU A 283 -6.74 -23.72 15.84
C LEU A 283 -5.98 -22.68 15.02
N GLU A 284 -5.62 -21.54 15.62
CA GLU A 284 -5.02 -20.42 14.89
C GLU A 284 -3.85 -19.80 15.64
N VAL A 285 -2.84 -19.34 14.91
CA VAL A 285 -1.76 -18.46 15.40
C VAL A 285 -1.69 -17.21 14.52
N HIS A 286 -1.43 -16.05 15.14
CA HIS A 286 -1.57 -14.74 14.50
C HIS A 286 -0.24 -13.99 14.59
N LEU A 287 0.47 -13.91 13.47
CA LEU A 287 1.79 -13.27 13.38
C LEU A 287 1.62 -11.84 12.85
N PRO A 288 2.16 -10.81 13.53
CA PRO A 288 2.09 -9.43 13.07
C PRO A 288 2.86 -9.22 11.76
N VAL A 289 2.30 -8.42 10.85
CA VAL A 289 2.92 -8.07 9.57
C VAL A 289 2.77 -6.57 9.34
N VAL A 290 3.85 -5.92 8.91
CA VAL A 290 3.84 -4.53 8.48
C VAL A 290 4.13 -4.49 6.99
N ILE A 291 3.23 -3.87 6.22
CA ILE A 291 3.41 -3.71 4.78
C ILE A 291 3.94 -2.30 4.53
N GLY A 292 5.15 -2.20 4.03
CA GLY A 292 5.80 -0.94 3.69
C GLY A 292 5.77 -0.62 2.19
N THR A 293 6.29 0.55 1.87
CA THR A 293 6.57 0.97 0.50
C THR A 293 8.03 0.68 0.21
N SER A 294 8.30 -0.13 -0.82
CA SER A 294 9.67 -0.26 -1.31
C SER A 294 10.11 1.13 -1.76
N GLY A 295 11.28 1.57 -1.28
CA GLY A 295 11.88 2.80 -1.76
C GLY A 295 12.17 2.65 -3.25
N TYR A 296 11.27 3.14 -4.10
CA TYR A 296 11.58 3.41 -5.50
C TYR A 296 12.62 4.56 -5.51
N GLY A 297 13.88 4.18 -5.29
CA GLY A 297 14.98 5.11 -5.02
C GLY A 297 16.30 4.49 -4.58
N LEU A 298 16.45 3.16 -4.57
CA LEU A 298 17.76 2.49 -4.55
C LEU A 298 17.78 1.44 -5.68
N ASN A 299 17.97 1.92 -6.92
CA ASN A 299 18.49 1.03 -7.95
C ASN A 299 19.86 0.52 -7.49
N SER A 300 19.99 -0.81 -7.44
CA SER A 300 21.25 -1.54 -7.55
C SER A 300 22.28 -1.34 -6.43
N HIS A 301 22.07 -2.00 -5.29
CA HIS A 301 23.20 -2.64 -4.61
C HIS A 301 22.85 -4.09 -4.31
N SER A 302 23.31 -4.93 -5.23
CA SER A 302 23.88 -6.26 -5.03
C SER A 302 23.59 -6.93 -3.68
N ILE A 303 23.03 -8.13 -3.77
CA ILE A 303 23.23 -9.20 -2.80
C ILE A 303 24.74 -9.27 -2.50
N VAL A 304 25.16 -8.75 -1.35
CA VAL A 304 26.42 -9.15 -0.75
C VAL A 304 26.05 -9.99 0.45
N ASN A 305 26.12 -11.30 0.19
CA ASN A 305 26.11 -12.36 1.18
C ASN A 305 27.18 -12.03 2.24
N MET A 306 26.76 -11.53 3.41
CA MET A 306 27.65 -11.29 4.54
C MET A 306 27.93 -12.64 5.20
N SER A 307 28.86 -13.38 4.60
CA SER A 307 29.39 -14.62 5.13
C SER A 307 30.91 -14.49 5.23
N LEU A 308 31.38 -14.48 6.48
CA LEU A 308 32.75 -14.79 6.94
C LEU A 308 33.82 -13.71 6.75
N LEU A 309 33.98 -12.84 7.77
CA LEU A 309 35.27 -12.21 8.06
C LEU A 309 36.04 -13.10 9.05
N TYR A 310 36.92 -13.95 8.52
CA TYR A 310 38.10 -14.45 9.24
C TYR A 310 39.33 -13.76 8.62
N PRO A 311 40.29 -13.26 9.41
CA PRO A 311 41.46 -12.59 8.86
C PRO A 311 42.47 -13.61 8.28
N THR A 312 42.83 -13.38 7.03
CA THR A 312 43.82 -14.14 6.24
C THR A 312 45.25 -13.92 6.75
N PHE A 313 46.01 -15.00 6.94
CA PHE A 313 47.47 -14.97 6.98
C PHE A 313 48.02 -15.78 5.78
N THR A 314 48.67 -15.05 4.86
CA THR A 314 49.86 -15.39 4.04
C THR A 314 49.98 -16.73 3.26
N LEU A 315 49.88 -16.62 1.91
CA LEU A 315 50.66 -17.16 0.75
C LEU A 315 51.61 -18.39 0.90
N PRO A 316 52.08 -19.03 -0.21
CA PRO A 316 51.54 -19.22 -1.58
C PRO A 316 51.62 -20.70 -2.07
N ASP A 317 50.85 -21.10 -3.09
CA ASP A 317 51.42 -21.98 -4.12
C ASP A 317 50.61 -21.97 -5.42
N ILE A 318 51.32 -21.99 -6.54
CA ILE A 318 50.79 -22.05 -7.90
C ILE A 318 50.45 -23.50 -8.22
N ALA A 319 49.23 -23.76 -8.67
CA ALA A 319 48.91 -24.96 -9.44
C ALA A 319 48.26 -24.53 -10.76
N GLU A 320 48.97 -24.79 -11.85
CA GLU A 320 48.56 -24.55 -13.22
C GLU A 320 47.33 -25.40 -13.58
N ALA A 321 46.32 -24.80 -14.22
CA ALA A 321 45.13 -25.53 -14.64
C ALA A 321 45.43 -26.39 -15.88
N PRO A 322 44.90 -27.63 -15.97
CA PRO A 322 45.00 -28.42 -17.18
C PRO A 322 44.20 -27.79 -18.34
N PRO A 323 44.59 -28.04 -19.61
CA PRO A 323 43.99 -27.37 -20.77
C PRO A 323 42.48 -27.64 -20.92
N SER A 324 41.79 -26.65 -21.49
CA SER A 324 40.36 -26.68 -21.81
C SER A 324 40.03 -27.68 -22.92
N TYR A 325 38.94 -28.42 -22.78
CA TYR A 325 38.47 -29.50 -23.68
C TYR A 325 37.89 -29.00 -25.03
N ALA A 326 38.30 -27.82 -25.50
CA ALA A 326 37.72 -27.15 -26.68
C ALA A 326 38.30 -27.63 -28.03
N GLU A 327 39.11 -28.71 -28.07
CA GLU A 327 39.68 -29.26 -29.31
C GLU A 327 39.03 -30.58 -29.79
N VAL A 328 37.76 -30.83 -29.46
CA VAL A 328 37.07 -32.05 -29.96
C VAL A 328 35.64 -31.78 -30.43
N VAL A 329 35.41 -30.75 -31.25
CA VAL A 329 34.33 -30.76 -32.27
C VAL A 329 34.73 -29.80 -33.41
N SER A 330 34.85 -30.29 -34.64
CA SER A 330 35.14 -29.49 -35.83
C SER A 330 33.89 -28.74 -36.35
N GLU A 331 34.10 -27.54 -36.91
CA GLU A 331 33.09 -26.57 -37.40
C GLU A 331 32.19 -27.06 -38.57
N GLU A 332 32.23 -28.34 -38.95
CA GLU A 332 31.52 -28.86 -40.13
C GLU A 332 30.15 -29.48 -39.83
N GLN A 333 29.66 -29.45 -38.59
CA GLN A 333 28.28 -29.89 -38.25
C GLN A 333 27.29 -28.75 -37.97
N PHE A 334 27.70 -27.49 -38.18
CA PHE A 334 26.85 -26.32 -37.90
C PHE A 334 26.03 -25.81 -39.12
N GLU A 335 26.26 -26.36 -40.32
CA GLU A 335 25.65 -25.84 -41.57
C GLU A 335 24.48 -26.68 -42.13
N GLU A 336 24.09 -27.82 -41.57
CA GLU A 336 23.04 -28.69 -42.16
C GLU A 336 21.59 -28.44 -41.67
N HIS A 337 21.34 -27.44 -40.80
CA HIS A 337 19.98 -27.13 -40.33
C HIS A 337 19.51 -25.69 -40.61
N ARG A 338 20.09 -25.01 -41.61
CA ARG A 338 19.49 -23.81 -42.21
C ARG A 338 19.05 -24.08 -43.64
N THR A 339 17.80 -24.50 -43.81
CA THR A 339 16.97 -24.05 -44.95
C THR A 339 15.49 -24.36 -44.68
N SER A 340 14.72 -23.33 -44.37
CA SER A 340 13.43 -23.07 -45.03
C SER A 340 12.95 -21.66 -44.72
N SER A 341 12.74 -20.91 -45.80
CA SER A 341 12.22 -19.54 -45.95
C SER A 341 10.88 -19.30 -45.23
N CYS A 342 10.49 -18.09 -44.82
CA CYS A 342 10.15 -16.95 -45.70
C CYS A 342 10.14 -15.59 -44.96
N GLN A 343 10.22 -14.51 -45.76
CA GLN A 343 10.64 -13.12 -45.46
C GLN A 343 9.47 -12.08 -45.32
N PRO A 344 9.71 -10.74 -45.11
CA PRO A 344 8.93 -9.85 -44.21
C PRO A 344 8.19 -8.60 -44.80
N GLN A 345 7.41 -7.91 -43.91
CA GLN A 345 7.07 -6.44 -43.78
C GLN A 345 6.13 -5.72 -44.82
N PRO A 346 5.57 -4.47 -44.61
CA PRO A 346 5.62 -3.46 -43.50
C PRO A 346 4.30 -2.68 -43.15
N ASP A 347 4.44 -1.66 -42.27
CA ASP A 347 3.49 -0.74 -41.59
C ASP A 347 2.66 0.29 -42.43
N TRP A 348 1.48 0.71 -41.93
CA TRP A 348 1.16 2.12 -41.56
C TRP A 348 -0.18 2.35 -40.79
N LEU A 349 -0.04 3.08 -39.66
CA LEU A 349 -0.83 4.10 -38.92
C LEU A 349 -2.36 4.36 -39.04
N LEU A 350 -2.91 4.56 -37.82
CA LEU A 350 -4.00 5.47 -37.32
C LEU A 350 -5.47 5.01 -37.43
N ASP A 351 -6.12 4.74 -36.28
CA ASP A 351 -6.99 5.71 -35.56
C ASP A 351 -7.76 5.04 -34.37
N GLY A 352 -8.07 5.80 -33.32
CA GLY A 352 -9.33 5.61 -32.57
C GLY A 352 -9.41 4.81 -31.26
N SER A 353 -9.23 5.52 -30.15
CA SER A 353 -10.03 5.48 -28.89
C SER A 353 -9.99 4.28 -27.93
N ALA A 354 -9.58 4.61 -26.70
CA ALA A 354 -9.61 3.77 -25.50
C ALA A 354 -11.01 3.72 -24.87
N PHE A 355 -11.78 2.67 -25.15
CA PHE A 355 -12.95 2.28 -24.37
C PHE A 355 -13.24 0.78 -24.56
N ASP A 356 -12.54 -0.10 -23.83
CA ASP A 356 -12.93 -1.53 -23.78
C ASP A 356 -12.59 -2.27 -22.47
N CYS A 357 -12.19 -1.55 -21.40
CA CYS A 357 -11.83 -2.18 -20.12
C CYS A 357 -12.82 -1.88 -18.98
N ILE A 358 -14.13 -1.83 -19.26
CA ILE A 358 -15.15 -1.63 -18.18
C ILE A 358 -16.25 -2.69 -18.16
N GLN A 359 -16.34 -3.65 -19.10
CA GLN A 359 -17.53 -4.51 -19.17
C GLN A 359 -17.37 -5.99 -18.78
N GLN A 360 -16.59 -6.32 -17.73
CA GLN A 360 -16.54 -7.71 -17.22
C GLN A 360 -16.71 -7.94 -15.70
N PHE A 361 -17.05 -6.94 -14.89
CA PHE A 361 -17.21 -7.15 -13.42
C PHE A 361 -18.65 -7.34 -12.92
N HIS A 362 -19.65 -7.53 -13.78
CA HIS A 362 -21.04 -7.61 -13.35
C HIS A 362 -21.57 -9.01 -12.97
N LEU A 363 -20.73 -10.05 -12.87
CA LEU A 363 -21.21 -11.41 -12.58
C LEU A 363 -20.37 -12.20 -11.55
N GLN A 364 -19.93 -11.57 -10.45
CA GLN A 364 -19.40 -12.33 -9.30
C GLN A 364 -20.14 -11.97 -8.00
N PRO A 365 -20.62 -12.98 -7.24
CA PRO A 365 -21.18 -12.72 -5.92
C PRO A 365 -20.07 -12.22 -4.98
N PRO A 366 -20.36 -11.28 -4.08
CA PRO A 366 -19.34 -10.73 -3.21
C PRO A 366 -18.82 -11.79 -2.21
N PRO A 367 -17.54 -11.71 -1.81
CA PRO A 367 -16.94 -12.66 -0.87
C PRO A 367 -17.59 -12.58 0.52
N PRO A 368 -17.59 -13.68 1.30
CA PRO A 368 -18.30 -13.77 2.56
C PRO A 368 -17.65 -12.88 3.63
N TYR A 369 -18.46 -12.02 4.24
CA TYR A 369 -18.06 -11.12 5.34
C TYR A 369 -18.33 -11.79 6.69
N SER A 370 -17.45 -11.58 7.68
CA SER A 370 -17.77 -11.80 9.09
C SER A 370 -17.53 -10.53 9.90
N GLU A 371 -18.57 -10.02 10.55
CA GLU A 371 -18.45 -8.96 11.55
C GLU A 371 -18.02 -9.60 12.87
N ILE A 372 -16.91 -9.14 13.45
CA ILE A 372 -16.48 -9.59 14.78
C ILE A 372 -17.01 -8.56 15.79
N CYS A 373 -18.00 -8.94 16.59
CA CYS A 373 -18.40 -8.19 17.77
C CYS A 373 -17.30 -8.30 18.86
N PRO A 374 -16.89 -7.21 19.51
CA PRO A 374 -16.02 -7.31 20.67
C PRO A 374 -16.80 -7.91 21.84
N SER A 375 -16.25 -8.96 22.43
CA SER A 375 -16.65 -9.49 23.73
C SER A 375 -16.41 -8.45 24.82
N GLU A 376 -17.45 -8.13 25.59
CA GLU A 376 -17.36 -7.34 26.82
C GLU A 376 -16.49 -8.08 27.85
N GLN A 377 -15.42 -7.43 28.30
CA GLN A 377 -14.82 -7.60 29.62
C GLN A 377 -14.54 -6.22 30.20
#